data_AF-A0A5E8CH28-F1
#
_entry.id   AF-A0A5E8CH28-F1
#
_cell.length_a   1.000
_cell.length_b   1.000
_cell.length_c   1.000
_cell.angle_alpha   90.00
_cell.angle_beta   90.00
_cell.angle_gamma   90.00
#
_symmetry.space_group_name_H-M   'P 1'
#
loop_
_entity.id
_entity.type
_entity.pdbx_description
1 polymer ?
#
loop_
_entity_poly.entity_id
_entity_poly.type
_entity_poly.pdbx_seq_one_letter_code
_entity_poly.pdbx_strand_id
1 'polypeptide(L)'
;MSISSTVNKFNDYIEEMLTQLNNCVNDEDIKLYKGMFTKLRRINSSKAIEQFIIHVLPYKDKIVANDESFFLNHDEASLLNDDNEESIMKALKFKELWSSISNNSKENLFKFFQVLIYYAEEYFKMKYKNLVAT
;
A
#
# COMPACT_ATOMS: atom_id res chain seq x y z
N MET A 1 -5.05 -0.83 20.86
CA MET A 1 -5.17 0.13 19.75
C MET A 1 -6.64 0.21 19.36
N SER A 2 -7.20 1.37 18.99
CA SER A 2 -8.57 1.47 18.47
C SER A 2 -8.56 1.41 16.94
N ILE A 3 -9.68 1.02 16.31
CA ILE A 3 -9.83 1.01 14.84
C ILE A 3 -9.41 2.37 14.24
N SER A 4 -9.89 3.47 14.80
CA SER A 4 -9.54 4.82 14.34
C SER A 4 -8.04 5.11 14.45
N SER A 5 -7.40 4.75 15.57
CA SER A 5 -5.95 4.95 15.73
C SER A 5 -5.12 4.09 14.76
N THR A 6 -5.58 2.88 14.45
CA THR A 6 -4.94 1.98 13.47
C THR A 6 -5.05 2.52 12.05
N VAL A 7 -6.24 2.98 11.66
CA VAL A 7 -6.48 3.63 10.36
C VAL A 7 -5.58 4.86 10.20
N ASN A 8 -5.48 5.70 11.24
CA ASN A 8 -4.63 6.88 11.20
C ASN A 8 -3.16 6.52 11.04
N LYS A 9 -2.65 5.54 11.81
CA LYS A 9 -1.26 5.08 11.69
C LYS A 9 -0.96 4.49 10.32
N PHE A 10 -1.84 3.66 9.80
CA PHE A 10 -1.72 3.13 8.44
C PHE A 10 -1.62 4.26 7.40
N ASN A 11 -2.49 5.27 7.50
CA ASN A 11 -2.48 6.40 6.58
C ASN A 11 -1.22 7.27 6.71
N ASP A 12 -0.71 7.46 7.93
CA ASP A 12 0.55 8.19 8.16
C ASP A 12 1.72 7.47 7.47
N TYR A 13 1.78 6.13 7.55
CA TYR A 13 2.83 5.35 6.88
C TYR A 13 2.70 5.35 5.34
N ILE A 14 1.49 5.39 4.78
CA ILE A 14 1.34 5.61 3.33
C ILE A 14 1.88 6.99 2.94
N GLU A 15 1.52 8.04 3.68
CA GLU A 15 1.95 9.39 3.37
C GLU A 15 3.48 9.55 3.47
N GLU A 16 4.09 8.91 4.47
CA GLU A 16 5.54 8.85 4.62
C GLU A 16 6.19 8.09 3.45
N MET A 17 5.67 6.90 3.10
CA MET A 17 6.16 6.10 1.98
C MET A 17 6.12 6.90 0.67
N LEU A 18 4.99 7.54 0.35
CA LEU A 18 4.84 8.35 -0.86
C LEU A 18 5.76 9.57 -0.86
N THR A 19 6.01 10.17 0.31
CA THR A 19 6.96 11.29 0.44
C THR A 19 8.38 10.83 0.16
N GLN A 20 8.80 9.71 0.74
CA GLN A 20 10.13 9.16 0.51
C GLN A 20 10.33 8.73 -0.95
N LEU A 21 9.33 8.06 -1.55
CA LEU A 21 9.34 7.71 -2.96
C LEU A 21 9.49 8.92 -3.87
N ASN A 22 8.66 9.96 -3.65
CA ASN A 22 8.76 11.19 -4.42
C ASN A 22 10.12 11.88 -4.25
N ASN A 23 10.74 11.82 -3.07
CA ASN A 23 12.08 12.38 -2.87
C ASN A 23 13.17 11.58 -3.59
N CYS A 24 12.96 10.28 -3.82
CA CYS A 24 13.93 9.43 -4.54
C CYS A 24 13.88 9.64 -6.06
N VAL A 25 12.69 9.75 -6.66
CA VAL A 25 12.54 9.78 -8.12
C VAL A 25 12.05 11.12 -8.69
N ASN A 26 11.53 12.02 -7.83
CA ASN A 26 10.93 13.31 -8.22
C ASN A 26 9.93 13.19 -9.39
N ASP A 27 9.03 12.21 -9.28
CA ASP A 27 8.08 11.84 -10.33
C ASP A 27 6.71 12.52 -10.10
N GLU A 28 6.16 13.12 -11.14
CA GLU A 28 4.89 13.87 -11.08
C GLU A 28 3.67 12.97 -10.83
N ASP A 29 3.69 11.71 -11.28
CA ASP A 29 2.60 10.75 -11.04
C ASP A 29 2.54 10.38 -9.55
N ILE A 30 3.69 10.27 -8.87
CA ILE A 30 3.74 10.06 -7.41
C ILE A 30 3.21 11.28 -6.65
N LYS A 31 3.55 12.50 -7.09
CA LYS A 31 3.01 13.73 -6.50
C LYS A 31 1.50 13.80 -6.65
N LEU A 32 1.00 13.48 -7.84
CA LEU A 32 -0.43 13.42 -8.13
C LEU A 32 -1.13 12.39 -7.23
N TYR A 33 -0.58 11.19 -7.13
CA TYR A 33 -1.11 10.13 -6.28
C TYR A 33 -1.13 10.52 -4.81
N LYS A 34 -0.05 11.13 -4.30
CA LYS A 34 -0.03 11.68 -2.94
C LYS A 34 -1.16 12.69 -2.73
N GLY A 35 -1.39 13.58 -3.69
CA GLY A 35 -2.51 14.53 -3.65
C GLY A 35 -3.88 13.85 -3.62
N MET A 36 -4.08 12.81 -4.45
CA MET A 36 -5.30 12.01 -4.45
C MET A 36 -5.50 11.26 -3.13
N PHE A 37 -4.44 10.66 -2.58
CA PHE A 37 -4.45 9.97 -1.30
C PHE A 37 -4.81 10.92 -0.15
N THR A 38 -4.20 12.11 -0.07
CA THR A 38 -4.53 13.11 0.96
C THR A 38 -6.01 13.51 0.89
N LYS A 39 -6.58 13.64 -0.31
CA LYS A 39 -8.02 13.89 -0.49
C LYS A 39 -8.86 12.70 -0.02
N LEU A 40 -8.50 11.48 -0.44
CA LEU A 40 -9.19 10.26 -0.04
C LEU A 40 -9.22 10.09 1.48
N ARG A 41 -8.08 10.29 2.15
CA ARG A 41 -7.96 10.24 3.61
C ARG A 41 -8.95 11.16 4.33
N ARG A 42 -9.23 12.34 3.76
CA ARG A 42 -10.19 13.31 4.32
C ARG A 42 -11.65 12.91 4.09
N ILE A 43 -11.96 12.32 2.93
CA ILE A 43 -13.32 11.91 2.55
C ILE A 43 -13.70 10.59 3.23
N ASN A 44 -12.81 9.59 3.17
CA ASN A 44 -12.98 8.29 3.77
C ASN A 44 -11.61 7.75 4.20
N SER A 45 -11.26 7.97 5.48
CA SER A 45 -9.98 7.58 6.04
C SER A 45 -9.74 6.07 6.05
N SER A 46 -10.79 5.24 6.05
CA SER A 46 -10.67 3.78 6.07
C SER A 46 -10.51 3.16 4.69
N LYS A 47 -10.80 3.91 3.61
CA LYS A 47 -10.83 3.33 2.26
C LYS A 47 -9.46 2.77 1.85
N ALA A 48 -8.37 3.45 2.18
CA ALA A 48 -7.03 2.99 1.81
C ALA A 48 -6.67 1.64 2.44
N ILE A 49 -6.90 1.47 3.75
CA ILE A 49 -6.61 0.21 4.45
C ILE A 49 -7.53 -0.93 3.98
N GLU A 50 -8.79 -0.62 3.68
CA GLU A 50 -9.74 -1.60 3.13
C GLU A 50 -9.30 -2.09 1.75
N GLN A 51 -8.89 -1.18 0.85
CA GLN A 51 -8.35 -1.55 -0.46
C GLN A 51 -7.05 -2.35 -0.31
N PHE A 52 -6.14 -1.93 0.57
CA PHE A 52 -4.89 -2.63 0.84
C PHE A 52 -5.12 -4.08 1.32
N ILE A 53 -6.13 -4.32 2.16
CA ILE A 53 -6.49 -5.67 2.62
C ILE A 53 -6.97 -6.56 1.47
N ILE A 54 -7.76 -6.02 0.56
CA ILE A 54 -8.30 -6.81 -0.58
C ILE A 54 -7.17 -7.17 -1.56
N HIS A 55 -6.28 -6.21 -1.78
CA HIS A 55 -5.41 -6.20 -2.94
C HIS A 55 -3.96 -6.59 -2.61
N VAL A 56 -3.43 -6.17 -1.46
CA VAL A 56 -2.01 -6.35 -1.11
C VAL A 56 -1.82 -7.42 -0.04
N LEU A 57 -2.70 -7.48 0.97
CA LEU A 57 -2.56 -8.43 2.07
C LEU A 57 -2.50 -9.92 1.64
N PRO A 58 -3.19 -10.38 0.57
CA PRO A 58 -3.03 -11.76 0.07
C PRO A 58 -1.60 -12.12 -0.33
N TYR A 59 -0.75 -11.14 -0.60
CA TYR A 59 0.66 -11.30 -0.99
C TYR A 59 1.64 -11.12 0.16
N LYS A 60 1.15 -11.10 1.41
CA LYS A 60 1.96 -10.89 2.61
C LYS A 60 3.24 -11.73 2.60
N ASP A 61 3.15 -13.02 2.28
CA ASP A 61 4.30 -13.93 2.35
C ASP A 61 5.43 -13.50 1.40
N LYS A 62 5.09 -12.99 0.21
CA LYS A 62 6.06 -12.45 -0.75
C LYS A 62 6.72 -11.17 -0.24
N ILE A 63 5.91 -10.26 0.30
CA ILE A 63 6.39 -8.98 0.83
C ILE A 63 7.29 -9.20 2.06
N VAL A 64 6.94 -10.14 2.95
CA VAL A 64 7.74 -10.49 4.12
C VAL A 64 9.04 -11.20 3.71
N ALA A 65 9.02 -11.98 2.64
CA ALA A 65 10.22 -12.61 2.06
C ALA A 65 11.08 -11.65 1.22
N ASN A 66 10.70 -10.37 1.10
CA ASN A 66 11.31 -9.39 0.19
C ASN A 66 11.38 -9.89 -1.26
N ASP A 67 10.37 -10.65 -1.69
CA ASP A 67 10.29 -11.18 -3.04
C ASP A 67 9.91 -10.06 -4.03
N GLU A 68 10.91 -9.58 -4.77
CA GLU A 68 10.73 -8.51 -5.78
C GLU A 68 9.76 -8.91 -6.91
N SER A 69 9.50 -10.20 -7.09
CA SER A 69 8.58 -10.69 -8.13
C SER A 69 7.17 -10.12 -7.96
N PHE A 70 6.76 -9.82 -6.73
CA PHE A 70 5.50 -9.14 -6.42
C PHE A 70 5.36 -7.79 -7.15
N PHE A 71 6.45 -7.02 -7.26
CA PHE A 71 6.46 -5.70 -7.90
C PHE A 71 6.76 -5.76 -9.41
N LEU A 72 7.36 -6.85 -9.87
CA LEU A 72 7.88 -6.99 -11.23
C LEU A 72 7.00 -7.84 -12.16
N ASN A 73 6.21 -8.76 -11.59
CA ASN A 73 5.37 -9.68 -12.35
C ASN A 73 3.95 -9.15 -12.54
N HIS A 74 3.54 -9.08 -13.81
CA HIS A 74 2.32 -8.44 -14.25
C HIS A 74 1.05 -9.25 -13.90
N ASP A 75 1.17 -10.57 -13.72
CA ASP A 75 0.05 -11.47 -13.43
C ASP A 75 -0.40 -11.42 -11.95
N GLU A 76 0.48 -10.96 -11.07
CA GLU A 76 0.18 -10.77 -9.65
C GLU A 76 -0.33 -9.35 -9.41
N ALA A 77 0.28 -8.38 -10.10
CA ALA A 77 -0.30 -7.05 -10.27
C ALA A 77 -1.68 -7.10 -10.96
N SER A 78 -2.03 -8.18 -11.66
CA SER A 78 -3.37 -8.35 -12.25
C SER A 78 -4.47 -8.81 -11.31
N LEU A 79 -4.17 -9.30 -10.11
CA LEU A 79 -5.20 -9.49 -9.07
C LEU A 79 -5.52 -8.17 -8.34
N LEU A 80 -4.74 -7.12 -8.59
CA LEU A 80 -5.09 -5.72 -8.34
C LEU A 80 -5.87 -5.11 -9.52
N ASN A 81 -5.95 -5.82 -10.66
CA ASN A 81 -6.63 -5.43 -11.88
C ASN A 81 -7.91 -6.25 -12.00
N ASP A 82 -8.95 -5.87 -11.24
CA ASP A 82 -10.29 -6.01 -11.83
C ASP A 82 -10.28 -5.15 -13.11
N ASP A 83 -10.94 -5.57 -14.19
CA ASP A 83 -10.79 -5.11 -15.60
C ASP A 83 -10.92 -3.59 -15.89
N ASN A 84 -10.92 -2.72 -14.89
CA ASN A 84 -10.75 -1.28 -15.00
C ASN A 84 -9.25 -0.89 -15.00
N GLU A 85 -8.85 -0.06 -15.95
CA GLU A 85 -7.47 0.39 -16.24
C GLU A 85 -6.70 1.10 -15.09
N GLU A 86 -7.25 1.22 -13.87
CA GLU A 86 -6.75 2.11 -12.82
C GLU A 86 -6.36 1.40 -11.51
N SER A 87 -5.51 0.36 -11.55
CA SER A 87 -4.90 -0.11 -10.31
C SER A 87 -3.81 0.86 -9.83
N ILE A 88 -3.69 1.03 -8.51
CA ILE A 88 -2.69 1.92 -7.86
C ILE A 88 -1.26 1.62 -8.36
N MET A 89 -0.97 0.35 -8.65
CA MET A 89 0.35 -0.07 -9.14
C MET A 89 0.61 0.32 -10.60
N LYS A 90 -0.43 0.29 -11.44
CA LYS A 90 -0.36 0.85 -12.80
C LYS A 90 -0.25 2.37 -12.77
N ALA A 91 -1.06 3.03 -11.94
CA ALA A 91 -1.04 4.49 -11.78
C ALA A 91 0.33 5.02 -11.32
N LEU A 92 1.05 4.26 -10.51
CA LEU A 92 2.39 4.60 -10.02
C LEU A 92 3.54 4.09 -10.91
N LYS A 93 3.23 3.44 -12.05
CA LYS A 93 4.22 2.77 -12.92
C LYS A 93 5.23 1.97 -12.10
N PHE A 94 4.72 1.20 -11.14
CA PHE A 94 5.54 0.72 -10.01
C PHE A 94 6.72 -0.14 -10.45
N LYS A 95 6.61 -0.84 -11.59
CA LYS A 95 7.70 -1.61 -12.20
C LYS A 95 8.86 -0.73 -12.68
N GLU A 96 8.56 0.39 -13.33
CA GLU A 96 9.55 1.36 -13.82
C GLU A 96 10.19 2.08 -12.63
N LEU A 97 9.38 2.48 -11.65
CA LEU A 97 9.83 3.04 -10.38
C LEU A 97 10.75 2.07 -9.64
N TRP A 98 10.36 0.80 -9.52
CA TRP A 98 11.14 -0.21 -8.81
C TRP A 98 12.51 -0.43 -9.48
N SER A 99 12.55 -0.36 -10.80
CA SER A 99 13.78 -0.51 -11.57
C SER A 99 14.69 0.73 -11.51
N SER A 100 14.15 1.90 -11.17
CA SER A 100 14.89 3.18 -11.14
C SER A 100 15.45 3.56 -9.76
N ILE A 101 14.99 2.90 -8.68
CA ILE A 101 15.44 3.18 -7.32
C ILE A 101 16.61 2.29 -6.88
N SER A 102 17.42 2.79 -5.94
CA SER A 102 18.56 2.06 -5.37
C SER A 102 18.11 0.82 -4.56
N ASN A 103 18.99 -0.17 -4.38
CA ASN A 103 18.70 -1.33 -3.53
C ASN A 103 18.33 -0.92 -2.09
N ASN A 104 19.00 0.09 -1.52
CA ASN A 104 18.66 0.61 -0.21
C ASN A 104 17.23 1.21 -0.18
N SER A 105 16.82 1.89 -1.25
CA SER A 105 15.45 2.40 -1.39
C SER A 105 14.43 1.27 -1.51
N LYS A 106 14.75 0.19 -2.23
CA LYS A 106 13.90 -1.02 -2.34
C LYS A 106 13.71 -1.70 -0.99
N GLU A 107 14.79 -1.92 -0.26
CA GLU A 107 14.74 -2.49 1.09
C GLU A 107 13.87 -1.66 2.03
N ASN A 108 13.99 -0.34 1.95
CA ASN A 108 13.18 0.57 2.74
C ASN A 108 11.71 0.54 2.33
N LEU A 109 11.42 0.41 1.04
CA LEU A 109 10.06 0.26 0.53
C LEU A 109 9.41 -1.05 1.03
N PHE A 110 10.13 -2.16 1.03
CA PHE A 110 9.64 -3.40 1.66
C PHE A 110 9.31 -3.21 3.14
N LYS A 111 10.15 -2.50 3.90
CA LYS A 111 9.87 -2.19 5.31
C LYS A 111 8.56 -1.40 5.47
N PHE A 112 8.28 -0.43 4.59
CA PHE A 112 6.98 0.25 4.58
C PHE A 112 5.83 -0.73 4.36
N PHE A 113 5.91 -1.59 3.33
CA PHE A 113 4.85 -2.56 3.06
C PHE A 113 4.65 -3.54 4.22
N GLN A 114 5.71 -3.98 4.89
CA GLN A 114 5.61 -4.84 6.08
C GLN A 114 4.91 -4.14 7.25
N VAL A 115 5.19 -2.86 7.49
CA VAL A 115 4.49 -2.05 8.49
C VAL A 115 3.01 -1.86 8.11
N LEU A 116 2.73 -1.60 6.84
CA LEU A 116 1.36 -1.47 6.33
C LEU A 116 0.57 -2.78 6.48
N ILE A 117 1.19 -3.93 6.21
CA ILE A 117 0.63 -5.26 6.47
C ILE A 117 0.27 -5.43 7.94
N TYR A 118 1.17 -5.08 8.86
CA TYR A 118 0.90 -5.17 10.29
C TYR A 118 -0.38 -4.40 10.67
N TYR A 119 -0.51 -3.15 10.24
CA TYR A 119 -1.71 -2.36 10.55
C TYR A 119 -2.97 -2.88 9.84
N ALA A 120 -2.84 -3.38 8.60
CA ALA A 120 -3.94 -4.02 7.87
C ALA A 120 -4.47 -5.27 8.61
N GLU A 121 -3.57 -6.12 9.11
CA GLU A 121 -3.94 -7.29 9.91
C GLU A 121 -4.60 -6.91 11.23
N GLU A 122 -4.07 -5.90 11.93
CA GLU A 122 -4.68 -5.40 13.17
C GLU A 122 -6.08 -4.83 12.92
N TYR A 123 -6.25 -4.04 11.86
CA TYR A 123 -7.56 -3.54 11.45
C TYR A 123 -8.53 -4.67 11.13
N PHE A 124 -8.10 -5.66 10.34
CA PHE A 124 -8.92 -6.80 9.97
C PHE A 124 -9.36 -7.59 11.21
N LYS A 125 -8.44 -7.92 12.11
CA LYS A 125 -8.76 -8.59 13.38
C LYS A 125 -9.78 -7.78 14.18
N MET A 126 -9.58 -6.48 14.36
CA MET A 126 -10.51 -5.65 15.14
C MET A 126 -11.90 -5.53 14.51
N LYS A 127 -11.97 -5.37 13.18
CA LYS A 127 -13.23 -5.16 12.47
C LYS A 127 -14.06 -6.45 12.39
N TYR A 128 -13.42 -7.59 12.16
CA TYR A 128 -14.12 -8.85 11.86
C TYR A 128 -14.19 -9.84 13.02
N LYS A 129 -13.34 -9.72 14.06
CA LYS A 129 -13.50 -10.51 15.30
C LYS A 129 -14.76 -10.13 16.07
N ASN A 130 -15.25 -8.90 15.89
CA ASN A 130 -16.51 -8.42 16.47
C ASN A 130 -17.77 -8.91 15.72
N LEU A 131 -17.63 -9.51 14.52
CA LEU A 131 -18.75 -10.01 13.72
C LEU A 131 -19.12 -11.47 14.03
N VAL A 132 -18.22 -12.22 14.69
CA VAL A 132 -18.42 -13.65 15.04
C VAL A 132 -18.81 -13.81 16.52
N ALA A 133 -18.82 -12.72 17.29
CA ALA A 133 -19.09 -12.73 18.73
C ALA A 133 -20.51 -12.24 19.10
N THR A 134 -21.41 -12.14 18.13
CA THR A 134 -22.86 -11.85 18.28
C THR A 134 -23.66 -13.03 17.76
#